data_AF-A0A960G9N9-F1
#
_entry.id   AF-A0A960G9N9-F1
#
_cell.length_a   1.000
_cell.length_b   1.000
_cell.length_c   1.000
_cell.angle_alpha   90.00
_cell.angle_beta   90.00
_cell.angle_gamma   90.00
#
_symmetry.space_group_name_H-M   'P 1'
#
loop_
_entity.id
_entity.type
_entity.pdbx_description
1 polymer ?
#
loop_
_entity_poly.entity_id
_entity_poly.type
_entity_poly.pdbx_seq_one_letter_code
_entity_poly.pdbx_strand_id
1 'polypeptide(L)'
;MEITSWTDPDAFWAVAEPVVSAEPVRHSVLASVVDSVRRDPGVYPSHAFYAVFRPGSEPFLAHHTPPYPFHLPQADAEAAT
;
A
#
# COMPACT_ATOMS: atom_id res chain seq x y z
N MET A 1 -16.91 2.08 7.99
CA MET A 1 -15.63 2.30 7.30
C MET A 1 -14.60 2.52 8.38
N GLU A 2 -13.53 1.74 8.38
CA GLU A 2 -12.45 1.84 9.35
C GLU A 2 -11.15 2.14 8.60
N ILE A 3 -10.31 3.00 9.18
CA ILE A 3 -9.00 3.34 8.62
C ILE A 3 -7.96 2.94 9.66
N THR A 4 -6.98 2.16 9.22
CA THR A 4 -5.85 1.74 10.05
C THR A 4 -4.56 2.18 9.36
N SER A 5 -3.58 2.60 10.16
CA SER A 5 -2.28 3.04 9.67
C SER A 5 -1.15 2.30 10.36
N TRP A 6 -0.07 2.06 9.63
CA TRP A 6 1.14 1.40 10.13
C TRP A 6 2.39 2.14 9.67
N THR A 7 3.43 2.08 10.50
CA THR A 7 4.81 2.42 10.15
C THR A 7 5.71 1.18 10.13
N ASP A 8 5.19 0.03 10.52
CA ASP A 8 5.87 -1.25 10.37
C ASP A 8 5.43 -1.88 9.03
N PRO A 9 6.34 -2.09 8.07
CA PRO A 9 6.01 -2.69 6.79
C PRO A 9 5.49 -4.13 6.93
N ASP A 10 5.93 -4.89 7.93
CA ASP A 10 5.52 -6.29 8.07
C ASP A 10 4.10 -6.42 8.64
N ALA A 11 3.77 -5.61 9.64
CA ALA A 11 2.40 -5.51 10.14
C ALA A 11 1.40 -5.06 9.05
N PHE A 12 1.79 -4.10 8.21
CA PHE A 12 0.97 -3.69 7.07
C PHE A 12 0.81 -4.81 6.05
N TRP A 13 1.91 -5.51 5.71
CA TRP A 13 1.91 -6.53 4.68
C TRP A 13 1.04 -7.73 5.02
N ALA A 14 0.91 -8.08 6.30
CA ALA A 14 0.01 -9.15 6.75
C ALA A 14 -1.47 -8.90 6.35
N VAL A 15 -1.86 -7.63 6.16
CA VAL A 15 -3.19 -7.23 5.66
C VAL A 15 -3.17 -7.01 4.15
N ALA A 16 -2.10 -6.42 3.62
CA ALA A 16 -2.04 -5.98 2.23
C ALA A 16 -1.77 -7.12 1.24
N GLU A 17 -1.05 -8.17 1.65
CA GLU A 17 -0.56 -9.23 0.75
C GLU A 17 -1.65 -9.87 -0.12
N PRO A 18 -2.84 -10.26 0.40
CA PRO A 18 -3.86 -10.87 -0.44
C PRO A 18 -4.33 -9.96 -1.58
N VAL A 19 -4.48 -8.66 -1.31
CA VAL A 19 -4.92 -7.66 -2.29
C VAL A 19 -3.83 -7.37 -3.32
N VAL A 20 -2.59 -7.22 -2.85
CA VAL A 20 -1.43 -6.98 -3.72
C VAL A 20 -1.18 -8.17 -4.64
N SER A 21 -1.26 -9.39 -4.11
CA SER A 21 -1.06 -10.63 -4.85
C SER A 21 -2.16 -10.89 -5.89
N ALA A 22 -3.40 -10.43 -5.65
CA ALA A 22 -4.48 -10.52 -6.61
C ALA A 22 -4.28 -9.61 -7.84
N GLU A 23 -3.63 -8.45 -7.67
CA GLU A 23 -3.42 -7.46 -8.72
C GLU A 23 -1.99 -6.86 -8.68
N PRO A 24 -0.96 -7.67 -9.01
CA PRO A 24 0.44 -7.32 -8.75
C PRO A 24 0.93 -6.11 -9.55
N VAL A 25 0.43 -5.91 -10.78
CA VAL A 25 0.80 -4.76 -11.62
C VAL A 25 0.25 -3.47 -11.03
N ARG A 26 -1.03 -3.46 -10.63
CA ARG A 26 -1.69 -2.28 -10.03
C ARG A 26 -1.02 -1.85 -8.73
N HIS A 27 -0.54 -2.81 -7.95
CA HIS A 27 0.06 -2.58 -6.64
C HIS A 27 1.60 -2.57 -6.65
N SER A 28 2.23 -2.61 -7.83
CA SER A 28 3.69 -2.71 -7.99
C SER A 28 4.47 -1.59 -7.28
N VAL A 29 3.98 -0.35 -7.34
CA VAL A 29 4.59 0.81 -6.65
C VAL A 29 4.49 0.64 -5.13
N LEU A 30 3.31 0.30 -4.62
CA LEU A 30 3.10 0.06 -3.18
C LEU A 30 4.02 -1.05 -2.68
N ALA A 31 4.06 -2.19 -3.39
CA ALA A 31 4.92 -3.31 -3.05
C ALA A 31 6.40 -2.93 -3.04
N SER A 32 6.85 -2.14 -4.03
CA SER A 32 8.22 -1.64 -4.11
C SER A 32 8.57 -0.70 -2.96
N VAL A 33 7.64 0.17 -2.54
CA VAL A 33 7.84 1.05 -1.37
C VAL A 33 7.94 0.24 -0.08
N VAL A 34 7.05 -0.72 0.13
CA VAL A 34 7.10 -1.60 1.32
C VAL A 34 8.43 -2.36 1.36
N ASP A 35 8.86 -2.95 0.24
CA ASP A 35 10.16 -3.64 0.14
C ASP A 35 11.35 -2.70 0.42
N SER A 36 11.30 -1.46 -0.08
CA SER A 36 12.34 -0.46 0.16
C SER A 36 12.46 -0.12 1.65
N VAL A 37 11.33 0.11 2.32
CA VAL A 37 11.30 0.38 3.78
C VAL A 37 11.78 -0.83 4.58
N ARG A 38 11.44 -2.06 4.16
CA ARG A 38 11.95 -3.28 4.82
C ARG A 38 13.47 -3.39 4.75
N ARG A 39 14.04 -3.14 3.58
CA ARG A 39 15.50 -3.24 3.35
C ARG A 39 16.27 -2.10 4.00
N ASP A 40 15.70 -0.90 4.00
CA ASP A 40 16.26 0.29 4.61
C ASP A 40 15.15 1.10 5.32
N PRO A 41 14.94 0.87 6.64
CA PRO A 41 13.92 1.60 7.39
C PRO A 41 14.13 3.13 7.42
N GLY A 42 15.34 3.60 7.11
CA GLY A 42 15.69 5.02 7.06
C GLY A 42 15.35 5.71 5.73
N VAL A 43 14.99 4.97 4.68
CA VAL A 43 14.79 5.52 3.32
C VAL A 43 13.64 6.53 3.27
N TYR A 44 12.58 6.27 4.04
CA TYR A 44 11.43 7.16 4.20
C TYR A 44 11.11 7.33 5.70
N PRO A 45 11.78 8.25 6.42
CA PRO A 45 11.73 8.28 7.89
C PRO A 45 10.34 8.65 8.45
N SER A 46 9.48 9.28 7.64
CA SER A 46 8.11 9.68 8.02
C SER A 46 7.05 8.95 7.20
N HIS A 47 7.34 7.74 6.71
CA HIS A 47 6.38 6.97 5.94
C HIS A 47 5.19 6.52 6.78
N ALA A 48 4.07 6.29 6.11
CA ALA A 48 2.92 5.60 6.69
C ALA A 48 2.20 4.80 5.61
N PHE A 49 1.80 3.59 5.97
CA PHE A 49 0.96 2.72 5.17
C PHE A 49 -0.46 2.73 5.73
N TYR A 50 -1.46 2.64 4.85
CA TYR A 50 -2.86 2.74 5.22
C TYR A 50 -3.68 1.63 4.57
N ALA A 51 -4.65 1.12 5.32
CA ALA A 51 -5.72 0.27 4.81
C ALA A 51 -7.06 0.88 5.22
N VAL A 52 -7.99 0.94 4.27
CA VAL A 52 -9.38 1.35 4.52
C VAL A 52 -10.29 0.15 4.34
N PHE A 53 -10.88 -0.29 5.44
CA PHE A 53 -11.78 -1.43 5.48
C PHE A 53 -13.23 -1.01 5.27
N ARG A 54 -13.90 -1.71 4.36
CA ARG A 54 -15.35 -1.59 4.11
C ARG A 54 -15.97 -2.99 4.23
N PRO A 55 -17.12 -3.13 4.92
CA PRO A 55 -17.79 -4.43 5.02
C PRO A 55 -18.07 -5.03 3.63
N GLY A 56 -17.67 -6.29 3.43
CA GLY A 56 -17.93 -7.01 2.18
C GLY A 56 -17.03 -6.64 1.00
N SER A 57 -15.88 -5.98 1.22
CA SER A 57 -14.91 -5.67 0.18
C SER A 57 -13.48 -5.86 0.68
N GLU A 58 -12.55 -6.09 -0.25
CA GLU A 58 -11.12 -6.02 0.06
C GLU A 58 -10.72 -4.60 0.52
N PRO A 59 -9.71 -4.47 1.38
CA PRO A 59 -9.26 -3.17 1.86
C PRO A 59 -8.66 -2.35 0.72
N PHE A 60 -8.95 -1.04 0.72
CA PHE A 60 -8.24 -0.10 -0.13
C PHE A 60 -6.90 0.24 0.51
N LEU A 61 -5.83 0.14 -0.28
CA LEU A 61 -4.47 0.34 0.20
C LEU A 61 -3.93 1.71 -0.22
N ALA A 62 -3.15 2.34 0.63
CA ALA A 62 -2.42 3.57 0.30
C ALA A 62 -1.08 3.62 1.03
N HIS A 63 -0.15 4.41 0.50
CA HIS A 63 1.05 4.79 1.24
C HIS A 63 1.31 6.29 1.11
N HIS A 64 2.05 6.81 2.08
CA HIS A 64 2.52 8.19 2.10
C HIS A 64 3.99 8.18 2.50
N THR A 65 4.84 8.80 1.69
CA THR A 65 6.28 8.91 1.90
C THR A 65 6.69 10.36 1.69
N PRO A 66 6.55 11.26 2.69
CA PRO A 66 6.90 12.66 2.54
C PRO A 66 8.30 12.87 1.95
N PRO A 67 8.48 13.85 1.03
CA PRO A 67 7.52 14.88 0.63
C PRO A 67 6.50 14.45 -0.44
N TYR A 68 6.52 13.19 -0.87
CA TYR A 68 5.60 12.70 -1.90
C TYR A 68 4.17 12.56 -1.34
N PRO A 69 3.13 12.93 -2.11
CA PRO A 69 1.75 12.85 -1.66
C PRO A 69 1.31 11.39 -1.47
N PHE A 70 0.10 11.21 -0.94
CA PHE A 70 -0.52 9.89 -0.87
C PHE A 70 -0.59 9.24 -2.26
N HIS A 71 -0.09 8.02 -2.34
CA HIS A 71 -0.21 7.21 -3.53
C HIS A 71 -1.33 6.18 -3.33
N LEU A 72 -2.33 6.27 -4.21
CA LEU A 72 -3.47 5.35 -4.27
C LEU A 72 -3.32 4.50 -5.53
N PRO A 73 -3.28 3.16 -5.42
CA PRO A 73 -3.40 2.29 -6.58
C PRO A 73 -4.75 2.56 -7.25
N GLN A 74 -4.73 3.02 -8.50
CA GLN A 74 -5.95 3.22 -9.29
C GLN A 74 -6.04 2.13 -10.35
N ALA A 75 -7.26 1.71 -10.66
CA ALA A 75 -7.51 0.89 -11.83
C ALA A 75 -7.16 1.72 -13.07
N ASP A 76 -6.22 1.24 -13.87
CA ASP A 76 -5.98 1.76 -15.20
C ASP A 76 -6.93 1.04 -16.17
N ALA A 77 -7.88 1.79 -16.72
CA ALA A 77 -8.86 1.26 -17.66
C ALA A 77 -8.24 0.86 -19.01
N GLU A 78 -7.09 1.45 -19.37
CA GLU A 78 -6.37 1.14 -20.62
C GLU A 78 -5.45 -0.08 -20.46
N ALA A 79 -5.00 -0.38 -19.24
CA ALA A 79 -4.19 -1.56 -18.95
C ALA A 79 -5.00 -2.87 -18.88
N ALA A 80 -6.34 -2.79 -18.87
CA ALA A 80 -7.27 -3.92 -18.80
C ALA A 80 -7.81 -4.38 -20.17
N THR A 81 -7.36 -3.74 -21.26
CA THR A 81 -7.65 -4.08 -22.67
C THR A 81 -6.50 -4.82 -23.34
#